data_AF-A0A922X9B0-F1
#
_entry.id   AF-A0A922X9B0-F1
#
_cell.length_a   1.000
_cell.length_b   1.000
_cell.length_c   1.000
_cell.angle_alpha   90.00
_cell.angle_beta   90.00
_cell.angle_gamma   90.00
#
_symmetry.space_group_name_H-M   'P 1'
#
loop_
_entity.id
_entity.type
_entity.pdbx_description
1 polymer ?
#
loop_
_entity_poly.entity_id
_entity_poly.type
_entity_poly.pdbx_seq_one_letter_code
_entity_poly.pdbx_strand_id
1 'polypeptide(L)'
;DDEHTRQIVLFVEGIRRPRAFMRAAARALEAGKPILTIKTGATARSREAAQSHTGAIAGDYAAYLAMCERYGIVNCANLDDLVETTLAFQSTRRPKGPRIGFVTTSGGTVDLLYDYVESEGATLATFSPQTDLKLKPYMQDEIAPRNPLDVGIPSTMQSAADLCAIVAADEGVDMLAWAGQLPPRRSKLWEDTTPLRDMLAATDKPVIGFARMTYQVTQEAQGLQSEVGFPFLQGLQPSLRAMNALWFHAQRQGRAPQTPASVPASDLTPDTLHDALARYGIRLPRTERVASAEAAARAAARIGFPVVLKIRSPDILHKTEASGVALDLRNEAGVLEAAERMKARALEVS
;
A
#
# COMPACT_ATOMS: atom_id res chain seq x y z
N ASP A 1 -11.73 -11.17 -20.42
CA ASP A 1 -11.99 -11.63 -21.79
C ASP A 1 -12.55 -10.53 -22.67
N ASP A 2 -13.64 -9.84 -22.27
CA ASP A 2 -14.15 -8.67 -23.01
C ASP A 2 -13.08 -7.59 -23.24
N GLU A 3 -12.77 -7.27 -24.49
CA GLU A 3 -11.72 -6.31 -24.91
C GLU A 3 -12.07 -4.85 -24.56
N HIS A 4 -13.35 -4.53 -24.41
CA HIS A 4 -13.81 -3.19 -24.06
C HIS A 4 -13.63 -2.89 -22.56
N THR A 5 -13.68 -3.92 -21.71
CA THR A 5 -13.38 -3.78 -20.27
C THR A 5 -11.89 -3.53 -20.05
N ARG A 6 -11.54 -2.34 -19.58
CA ARG A 6 -10.15 -1.96 -19.22
C ARG A 6 -9.84 -2.04 -17.74
N GLN A 7 -10.85 -1.89 -16.89
CA GLN A 7 -10.74 -1.88 -15.43
C GLN A 7 -11.98 -2.52 -14.82
N ILE A 8 -11.87 -3.05 -13.60
CA ILE A 8 -12.97 -3.68 -12.87
C ILE A 8 -13.11 -2.99 -11.51
N VAL A 9 -14.25 -2.34 -11.26
CA VAL A 9 -14.50 -1.58 -10.02
C VAL A 9 -15.56 -2.29 -9.19
N LEU A 10 -15.28 -2.55 -7.92
CA LEU A 10 -16.15 -3.35 -7.05
C LEU A 10 -16.39 -2.67 -5.69
N PHE A 11 -17.65 -2.60 -5.27
CA PHE A 11 -18.02 -2.43 -3.87
C PHE A 11 -18.24 -3.81 -3.24
N VAL A 12 -17.47 -4.15 -2.21
CA VAL A 12 -17.42 -5.52 -1.68
C VAL A 12 -17.87 -5.57 -0.22
N GLU A 13 -19.00 -6.23 0.02
CA GLU A 13 -19.49 -6.54 1.38
C GLU A 13 -19.01 -7.89 1.88
N GLY A 14 -18.92 -8.88 1.00
CA GLY A 14 -18.45 -10.21 1.33
C GLY A 14 -18.18 -11.06 0.10
N ILE A 15 -17.32 -12.06 0.24
CA ILE A 15 -16.92 -12.96 -0.85
C ILE A 15 -17.36 -14.38 -0.48
N ARG A 16 -18.54 -14.81 -0.98
CA ARG A 16 -19.10 -16.13 -0.68
C ARG A 16 -18.32 -17.30 -1.29
N ARG A 17 -17.64 -17.06 -2.42
CA ARG A 17 -16.88 -18.07 -3.16
C ARG A 17 -15.41 -17.65 -3.34
N PRO A 18 -14.60 -17.64 -2.27
CA PRO A 18 -13.25 -17.06 -2.28
C PRO A 18 -12.32 -17.70 -3.31
N ARG A 19 -12.36 -19.03 -3.48
CA ARG A 19 -11.56 -19.72 -4.50
C ARG A 19 -11.91 -19.28 -5.92
N ALA A 20 -13.19 -19.05 -6.22
CA ALA A 20 -13.63 -18.60 -7.53
C ALA A 20 -13.25 -17.13 -7.76
N PHE A 21 -13.40 -16.29 -6.74
CA PHE A 21 -12.98 -14.89 -6.78
C PHE A 21 -11.47 -14.76 -7.04
N MET A 22 -10.65 -15.51 -6.31
CA MET A 22 -9.19 -15.53 -6.50
C MET A 22 -8.79 -15.99 -7.91
N ARG A 23 -9.47 -17.00 -8.49
CA ARG A 23 -9.23 -17.39 -9.90
C ARG A 23 -9.61 -16.28 -10.87
N ALA A 24 -10.72 -15.59 -10.65
CA ALA A 24 -11.11 -14.45 -11.49
C ALA A 24 -10.10 -13.29 -11.37
N ALA A 25 -9.61 -13.02 -10.16
CA ALA A 25 -8.60 -12.00 -9.92
C ALA A 25 -7.26 -12.34 -10.59
N ALA A 26 -6.83 -13.61 -10.53
CA ALA A 26 -5.64 -14.07 -11.25
C ALA A 26 -5.74 -13.81 -12.76
N ARG A 27 -6.90 -14.14 -13.37
CA ARG A 27 -7.15 -13.91 -14.79
C ARG A 27 -7.18 -12.42 -15.15
N ALA A 28 -7.74 -11.58 -14.28
CA ALA A 28 -7.74 -10.13 -14.49
C ALA A 28 -6.31 -9.57 -14.46
N LEU A 29 -5.50 -10.00 -13.48
CA LEU A 29 -4.10 -9.60 -13.36
C LEU A 29 -3.27 -10.05 -14.57
N GLU A 30 -3.44 -11.29 -15.02
CA GLU A 30 -2.78 -11.83 -16.23
C GLU A 30 -3.16 -11.05 -17.49
N ALA A 31 -4.43 -10.62 -17.58
CA ALA A 31 -4.90 -9.76 -18.66
C ALA A 31 -4.50 -8.28 -18.52
N GLY A 32 -3.75 -7.91 -17.48
CA GLY A 32 -3.36 -6.52 -17.19
C GLY A 32 -4.52 -5.60 -16.80
N LYS A 33 -5.66 -6.18 -16.38
CA LYS A 33 -6.88 -5.44 -16.03
C LYS A 33 -6.93 -5.23 -14.51
N PRO A 34 -6.74 -4.00 -14.01
CA PRO A 34 -6.79 -3.73 -12.59
C PRO A 34 -8.18 -4.02 -12.02
N ILE A 35 -8.18 -4.60 -10.82
CA ILE A 35 -9.37 -4.68 -9.98
C ILE A 35 -9.21 -3.63 -8.89
N LEU A 36 -10.13 -2.67 -8.85
CA LEU A 36 -10.21 -1.61 -7.86
C LEU A 36 -11.40 -1.92 -6.95
N THR A 37 -11.18 -1.91 -5.65
CA THR A 37 -12.18 -2.31 -4.67
C THR A 37 -12.32 -1.28 -3.58
N ILE A 38 -13.52 -1.18 -3.02
CA ILE A 38 -13.74 -0.72 -1.65
C ILE A 38 -14.40 -1.86 -0.87
N LYS A 39 -13.88 -2.17 0.31
CA LYS A 39 -14.35 -3.28 1.15
C LYS A 39 -14.89 -2.76 2.48
N THR A 40 -16.17 -3.03 2.76
CA THR A 40 -16.75 -2.79 4.10
C THR A 40 -16.26 -3.82 5.11
N GLY A 41 -16.42 -3.61 6.42
CA GLY A 41 -15.95 -4.58 7.41
C GLY A 41 -14.45 -4.49 7.75
N ALA A 42 -13.85 -3.32 7.56
CA ALA A 42 -12.49 -3.06 8.03
C ALA A 42 -12.39 -3.15 9.57
N THR A 43 -13.41 -2.69 10.29
CA THR A 43 -13.50 -2.74 11.75
C THR A 43 -14.34 -3.91 12.23
N ALA A 44 -14.11 -4.38 13.47
CA ALA A 44 -14.89 -5.44 14.09
C ALA A 44 -16.40 -5.12 14.10
N ARG A 45 -16.75 -3.89 14.53
CA ARG A 45 -18.13 -3.41 14.55
C ARG A 45 -18.79 -3.40 13.17
N SER A 46 -18.06 -3.01 12.12
CA SER A 46 -18.58 -3.04 10.75
C SER A 46 -18.79 -4.48 10.26
N ARG A 47 -17.93 -5.43 10.64
CA ARG A 47 -18.09 -6.85 10.34
C ARG A 47 -19.30 -7.46 11.05
N GLU A 48 -19.49 -7.18 12.33
CA GLU A 48 -20.64 -7.63 13.12
C GLU A 48 -21.96 -7.09 12.54
N ALA A 49 -22.01 -5.80 12.19
CA ALA A 49 -23.18 -5.20 11.56
C ALA A 49 -23.48 -5.80 10.17
N ALA A 50 -22.45 -6.12 9.39
CA ALA A 50 -22.64 -6.79 8.10
C ALA A 50 -23.18 -8.22 8.27
N GLN A 51 -22.76 -8.94 9.32
CA GLN A 51 -23.27 -10.29 9.62
C GLN A 51 -24.77 -10.28 9.92
N SER A 52 -25.25 -9.30 10.69
CA SER A 52 -26.66 -9.25 11.08
C SER A 52 -27.61 -8.95 9.91
N HIS A 53 -27.21 -8.16 8.92
CA HIS A 53 -28.05 -7.85 7.76
C HIS A 53 -27.87 -8.81 6.56
N THR A 54 -26.68 -9.41 6.39
CA THR A 54 -26.41 -10.28 5.22
C THR A 54 -26.48 -11.78 5.51
N GLY A 55 -26.52 -12.17 6.79
CA GLY A 55 -26.52 -13.57 7.24
C GLY A 55 -25.25 -14.35 6.91
N ALA A 56 -24.22 -13.70 6.35
CA ALA A 56 -22.95 -14.33 6.01
C ALA A 56 -21.89 -14.00 7.08
N ILE A 57 -21.07 -14.99 7.45
CA ILE A 57 -19.92 -14.76 8.32
C ILE A 57 -18.97 -13.78 7.63
N ALA A 58 -18.85 -12.57 8.19
CA ALA A 58 -17.89 -11.59 7.72
C ALA A 58 -16.47 -12.16 7.89
N GLY A 59 -15.78 -12.33 6.76
CA GLY A 59 -14.41 -12.84 6.74
C GLY A 59 -13.43 -11.88 7.40
N ASP A 60 -12.27 -12.41 7.77
CA ASP A 60 -11.18 -11.62 8.35
C ASP A 60 -10.67 -10.57 7.34
N TYR A 61 -10.55 -9.32 7.80
CA TYR A 61 -10.17 -8.21 6.92
C TYR A 61 -8.67 -8.25 6.55
N ALA A 62 -7.80 -8.72 7.45
CA ALA A 62 -6.39 -8.86 7.15
C ALA A 62 -6.15 -9.95 6.10
N ALA A 63 -6.90 -11.06 6.16
CA ALA A 63 -6.89 -12.09 5.14
C ALA A 63 -7.37 -11.57 3.78
N TYR A 64 -8.38 -10.69 3.76
CA TYR A 64 -8.80 -10.00 2.54
C TYR A 64 -7.69 -9.11 1.97
N LEU A 65 -7.04 -8.28 2.79
CA LEU A 65 -5.92 -7.44 2.34
C LEU A 65 -4.75 -8.28 1.81
N ALA A 66 -4.41 -9.39 2.47
CA ALA A 66 -3.39 -10.32 2.00
C ALA A 66 -3.73 -10.98 0.66
N MET A 67 -5.02 -11.25 0.41
CA MET A 67 -5.49 -11.68 -0.91
C MET A 67 -5.33 -10.55 -1.94
N CYS A 68 -5.72 -9.32 -1.61
CA CYS A 68 -5.57 -8.17 -2.51
C CYS A 68 -4.10 -7.95 -2.90
N GLU A 69 -3.21 -8.01 -1.91
CA GLU A 69 -1.76 -7.95 -2.04
C GLU A 69 -1.23 -9.02 -3.00
N ARG A 70 -1.72 -10.25 -2.88
CA ARG A 70 -1.29 -11.37 -3.71
C ARG A 70 -1.72 -11.22 -5.16
N TYR A 71 -2.94 -10.75 -5.41
CA TYR A 71 -3.57 -10.71 -6.74
C TYR A 71 -3.54 -9.31 -7.39
N GLY A 72 -2.84 -8.34 -6.79
CA GLY A 72 -2.75 -6.98 -7.35
C GLY A 72 -4.09 -6.25 -7.42
N ILE A 73 -4.99 -6.56 -6.48
CA ILE A 73 -6.26 -5.86 -6.29
C ILE A 73 -5.98 -4.62 -5.46
N VAL A 74 -6.33 -3.44 -5.98
CA VAL A 74 -6.21 -2.19 -5.24
C VAL A 74 -7.40 -2.06 -4.30
N ASN A 75 -7.16 -2.01 -3.00
CA ASN A 75 -8.21 -1.74 -2.02
C ASN A 75 -8.15 -0.27 -1.58
N CYS A 76 -9.12 0.51 -2.04
CA CYS A 76 -9.26 1.93 -1.76
C CYS A 76 -9.85 2.15 -0.35
N ALA A 77 -9.42 3.21 0.34
CA ALA A 77 -9.80 3.45 1.72
C ALA A 77 -11.23 4.02 1.86
N ASN A 78 -11.68 4.78 0.86
CA ASN A 78 -12.99 5.40 0.82
C ASN A 78 -13.49 5.52 -0.64
N LEU A 79 -14.70 6.08 -0.82
CA LEU A 79 -15.33 6.20 -2.13
C LEU A 79 -14.65 7.25 -3.03
N ASP A 80 -14.13 8.33 -2.45
CA ASP A 80 -13.41 9.36 -3.22
C ASP A 80 -12.11 8.77 -3.77
N ASP A 81 -11.36 8.03 -2.95
CA ASP A 81 -10.17 7.30 -3.38
C ASP A 81 -10.50 6.31 -4.51
N LEU A 82 -11.65 5.63 -4.45
CA LEU A 82 -12.08 4.68 -5.48
C LEU A 82 -12.32 5.40 -6.82
N VAL A 83 -12.98 6.57 -6.79
CA VAL A 83 -13.25 7.38 -7.99
C VAL A 83 -11.94 7.91 -8.58
N GLU A 84 -11.11 8.55 -7.77
CA GLU A 84 -9.84 9.14 -8.21
C GLU A 84 -8.86 8.07 -8.70
N THR A 85 -8.80 6.91 -8.03
CA THR A 85 -7.99 5.77 -8.49
C THR A 85 -8.51 5.20 -9.81
N THR A 86 -9.83 5.07 -9.98
CA THR A 86 -10.41 4.62 -11.25
C THR A 86 -10.04 5.56 -12.40
N LEU A 87 -10.04 6.86 -12.14
CA LEU A 87 -9.63 7.87 -13.09
C LEU A 87 -8.12 7.76 -13.41
N ALA A 88 -7.26 7.58 -12.41
CA ALA A 88 -5.82 7.41 -12.61
C ALA A 88 -5.48 6.21 -13.52
N PHE A 89 -6.19 5.09 -13.35
CA PHE A 89 -6.01 3.88 -14.16
C PHE A 89 -6.59 3.99 -15.59
N GLN A 90 -7.22 5.11 -15.96
CA GLN A 90 -7.48 5.42 -17.37
C GLN A 90 -6.18 5.68 -18.15
N SER A 91 -5.13 6.12 -17.46
CA SER A 91 -3.78 6.11 -18.03
C SER A 91 -3.43 4.69 -18.47
N THR A 92 -2.97 4.53 -19.70
CA THR A 92 -2.48 3.25 -20.23
C THR A 92 -1.02 2.99 -19.87
N ARG A 93 -0.31 4.03 -19.42
CA ARG A 93 1.09 3.95 -19.00
C ARG A 93 1.18 3.39 -17.60
N ARG A 94 2.23 2.61 -17.35
CA ARG A 94 2.50 2.01 -16.03
C ARG A 94 3.87 2.46 -15.55
N PRO A 95 4.00 2.83 -14.28
CA PRO A 95 5.27 3.27 -13.74
C PRO A 95 6.26 2.11 -13.60
N LYS A 96 7.55 2.39 -13.79
CA LYS A 96 8.65 1.44 -13.61
C LYS A 96 9.22 1.45 -12.19
N GLY A 97 8.76 2.38 -11.35
CA GLY A 97 9.14 2.54 -9.95
C GLY A 97 8.16 3.44 -9.20
N PRO A 98 8.36 3.63 -7.89
CA PRO A 98 7.45 4.42 -7.05
C PRO A 98 7.71 5.93 -7.09
N ARG A 99 8.79 6.40 -7.73
CA ARG A 99 9.29 7.76 -7.52
C ARG A 99 8.48 8.78 -8.32
N ILE A 100 7.82 9.69 -7.60
CA ILE A 100 6.97 10.73 -8.18
C ILE A 100 7.76 12.03 -8.30
N GLY A 101 7.78 12.63 -9.49
CA GLY A 101 8.21 14.01 -9.72
C GLY A 101 7.00 14.93 -9.72
N PHE A 102 6.97 15.94 -8.84
CA PHE A 102 5.90 16.93 -8.78
C PHE A 102 6.32 18.25 -9.42
N VAL A 103 5.45 18.82 -10.25
CA VAL A 103 5.52 20.20 -10.74
C VAL A 103 4.31 20.95 -10.18
N THR A 104 4.54 21.96 -9.36
CA THR A 104 3.51 22.73 -8.64
C THR A 104 3.69 24.24 -8.81
N THR A 105 2.67 24.99 -8.37
CA THR A 105 2.58 26.44 -8.56
C THR A 105 2.57 27.23 -7.25
N SER A 106 2.77 26.57 -6.10
CA SER A 106 2.66 27.20 -4.78
C SER A 106 3.43 26.45 -3.69
N GLY A 107 4.24 27.18 -2.93
CA GLY A 107 4.97 26.69 -1.76
C GLY A 107 4.09 26.03 -0.69
N GLY A 108 2.88 26.54 -0.43
CA GLY A 108 1.97 25.87 0.51
C GLY A 108 1.52 24.47 0.04
N THR A 109 1.56 24.21 -1.28
CA THR A 109 1.33 22.87 -1.83
C THR A 109 2.55 21.99 -1.65
N VAL A 110 3.75 22.57 -1.72
CA VAL A 110 5.01 21.85 -1.43
C VAL A 110 4.99 21.34 0.01
N ASP A 111 4.66 22.19 0.97
CA ASP A 111 4.61 21.83 2.40
C ASP A 111 3.60 20.70 2.64
N LEU A 112 2.37 20.84 2.14
CA LEU A 112 1.34 19.79 2.26
C LEU A 112 1.74 18.48 1.56
N LEU A 113 2.42 18.55 0.41
CA LEU A 113 2.91 17.35 -0.27
C LEU A 113 4.00 16.65 0.55
N TYR A 114 4.87 17.36 1.27
CA TYR A 114 5.82 16.71 2.18
C TYR A 114 5.09 15.93 3.29
N ASP A 115 4.12 16.57 3.96
CA ASP A 115 3.32 15.94 5.02
C ASP A 115 2.56 14.70 4.51
N TYR A 116 1.96 14.82 3.33
CA TYR A 116 1.12 13.76 2.77
C TYR A 116 1.91 12.65 2.09
N VAL A 117 3.08 12.94 1.53
CA VAL A 117 3.97 11.89 1.01
C VAL A 117 4.37 10.93 2.13
N GLU A 118 4.74 11.47 3.30
CA GLU A 118 5.13 10.65 4.45
C GLU A 118 3.95 9.84 4.99
N SER A 119 2.80 10.49 5.24
CA SER A 119 1.63 9.80 5.81
C SER A 119 0.96 8.79 4.87
N GLU A 120 1.05 8.98 3.55
CA GLU A 120 0.53 8.04 2.55
C GLU A 120 1.58 7.00 2.09
N GLY A 121 2.82 7.09 2.59
CA GLY A 121 3.91 6.20 2.19
C GLY A 121 4.30 6.33 0.71
N ALA A 122 4.08 7.50 0.10
CA ALA A 122 4.52 7.78 -1.26
C ALA A 122 6.04 8.03 -1.32
N THR A 123 6.62 8.00 -2.52
CA THR A 123 8.07 8.23 -2.70
C THR A 123 8.30 9.41 -3.62
N LEU A 124 9.01 10.43 -3.14
CA LEU A 124 9.46 11.54 -3.98
C LEU A 124 10.71 11.13 -4.77
N ALA A 125 10.74 11.48 -6.05
CA ALA A 125 11.96 11.42 -6.85
C ALA A 125 12.99 12.45 -6.35
N THR A 126 14.27 12.10 -6.46
CA THR A 126 15.37 13.06 -6.35
C THR A 126 15.81 13.41 -7.77
N PHE A 127 15.78 14.69 -8.12
CA PHE A 127 16.21 15.14 -9.44
C PHE A 127 17.71 14.95 -9.61
N SER A 128 18.10 14.60 -10.83
CA SER A 128 19.51 14.50 -11.21
C SER A 128 20.15 15.89 -11.33
N PRO A 129 21.48 16.01 -11.18
CA PRO A 129 22.16 17.28 -11.42
C PRO A 129 21.93 17.86 -12.82
N GLN A 130 21.70 17.00 -13.83
CA GLN A 130 21.39 17.44 -15.20
C GLN A 130 19.99 18.07 -15.29
N THR A 131 19.03 17.54 -14.55
CA THR A 131 17.68 18.08 -14.44
C THR A 131 17.71 19.41 -13.70
N ASP A 132 18.45 19.50 -12.60
CA ASP A 132 18.63 20.75 -11.85
C ASP A 132 19.18 21.87 -12.74
N LEU A 133 20.19 21.56 -13.56
CA LEU A 133 20.74 22.53 -14.52
C LEU A 133 19.72 23.01 -15.55
N LYS A 134 18.84 22.12 -16.02
CA LYS A 134 17.77 22.46 -16.98
C LYS A 134 16.63 23.26 -16.34
N LEU A 135 16.35 23.01 -15.06
CA LEU A 135 15.30 23.70 -14.30
C LEU A 135 15.76 25.07 -13.79
N LYS A 136 17.05 25.26 -13.52
CA LYS A 136 17.62 26.49 -12.96
C LYS A 136 17.15 27.79 -13.66
N PRO A 137 17.05 27.89 -15.00
CA PRO A 137 16.57 29.10 -15.68
C PRO A 137 15.12 29.49 -15.37
N TYR A 138 14.32 28.57 -14.83
CA TYR A 138 12.92 28.79 -14.46
C TYR A 138 12.75 29.09 -12.96
N MET A 139 13.82 28.97 -12.17
CA MET A 139 13.79 29.24 -10.73
C MET A 139 14.01 30.73 -10.47
N GLN A 140 13.52 31.20 -9.32
CA GLN A 140 13.95 32.48 -8.78
C GLN A 140 15.45 32.43 -8.42
N ASP A 141 16.12 33.57 -8.49
CA ASP A 141 17.54 33.67 -8.12
C ASP A 141 17.75 33.07 -6.72
N GLU A 142 18.85 32.31 -6.57
CA GLU A 142 19.27 31.66 -5.31
C GLU A 142 18.42 30.45 -4.86
N ILE A 143 17.30 30.14 -5.52
CA ILE A 143 16.50 28.94 -5.21
C ILE A 143 16.94 27.75 -6.07
N ALA A 144 17.45 26.71 -5.42
CA ALA A 144 17.75 25.45 -6.10
C ALA A 144 16.45 24.69 -6.44
N PRO A 145 16.35 24.07 -7.64
CA PRO A 145 15.28 23.12 -7.94
C PRO A 145 15.24 22.01 -6.89
N ARG A 146 14.03 21.62 -6.47
CA ARG A 146 13.79 20.48 -5.58
C ARG A 146 12.45 19.86 -5.90
N ASN A 147 12.20 18.66 -5.41
CA ASN A 147 10.92 17.97 -5.55
C ASN A 147 10.17 17.98 -4.20
N PRO A 148 8.92 18.47 -4.12
CA PRO A 148 8.11 19.08 -5.19
C PRO A 148 8.67 20.38 -5.79
N LEU A 149 8.60 20.51 -7.12
CA LEU A 149 9.10 21.67 -7.86
C LEU A 149 8.08 22.80 -7.87
N ASP A 150 8.36 23.88 -7.13
CA ASP A 150 7.56 25.11 -7.19
C ASP A 150 8.18 26.10 -8.18
N VAL A 151 7.42 26.40 -9.23
CA VAL A 151 7.78 27.33 -10.31
C VAL A 151 6.75 28.44 -10.45
N GLY A 152 5.85 28.58 -9.47
CA GLY A 152 4.75 29.53 -9.52
C GLY A 152 3.72 29.20 -10.61
N ILE A 153 2.81 30.14 -10.86
CA ILE A 153 1.77 29.97 -11.88
C ILE A 153 2.39 30.23 -13.26
N PRO A 154 2.35 29.26 -14.20
CA PRO A 154 2.90 29.45 -15.52
C PRO A 154 2.11 30.51 -16.30
N SER A 155 2.83 31.36 -17.04
CA SER A 155 2.22 32.41 -17.87
C SER A 155 1.57 31.86 -19.16
N THR A 156 2.02 30.68 -19.62
CA THR A 156 1.54 30.00 -20.82
C THR A 156 1.49 28.49 -20.62
N MET A 157 0.69 27.79 -21.42
CA MET A 157 0.64 26.32 -21.39
C MET A 157 1.96 25.70 -21.87
N GLN A 158 2.65 26.34 -22.81
CA GLN A 158 3.97 25.90 -23.27
C GLN A 158 4.98 25.87 -22.11
N SER A 159 5.03 26.94 -21.30
CA SER A 159 5.91 26.98 -20.14
C SER A 159 5.62 25.86 -19.14
N ALA A 160 4.33 25.54 -18.90
CA ALA A 160 3.96 24.42 -18.04
C ALA A 160 4.40 23.07 -18.61
N ALA A 161 4.20 22.86 -19.92
CA ALA A 161 4.57 21.64 -20.62
C ALA A 161 6.10 21.43 -20.67
N ASP A 162 6.88 22.48 -20.88
CA ASP A 162 8.35 22.41 -20.91
C ASP A 162 8.92 21.94 -19.56
N LEU A 163 8.41 22.51 -18.46
CA LEU A 163 8.78 22.11 -17.09
C LEU A 163 8.41 20.65 -16.81
N CYS A 164 7.20 20.25 -17.20
CA CYS A 164 6.75 18.86 -17.12
C CYS A 164 7.65 17.92 -17.93
N ALA A 165 8.06 18.32 -19.14
CA ALA A 165 8.92 17.53 -20.01
C ALA A 165 10.33 17.35 -19.42
N ILE A 166 10.90 18.40 -18.82
CA ILE A 166 12.21 18.33 -18.13
C ILE A 166 12.13 17.32 -16.96
N VAL A 167 11.12 17.41 -16.11
CA VAL A 167 10.94 16.50 -14.97
C VAL A 167 10.64 15.07 -15.44
N ALA A 168 9.78 14.90 -16.45
CA ALA A 168 9.46 13.59 -16.99
C ALA A 168 10.65 12.92 -17.70
N ALA A 169 11.61 13.68 -18.23
CA ALA A 169 12.82 13.14 -18.85
C ALA A 169 13.86 12.61 -17.83
N ASP A 170 13.76 12.99 -16.55
CA ASP A 170 14.69 12.55 -15.51
C ASP A 170 14.54 11.04 -15.23
N GLU A 171 15.61 10.25 -15.37
CA GLU A 171 15.63 8.80 -15.07
C GLU A 171 15.33 8.48 -13.58
N GLY A 172 15.50 9.47 -12.71
CA GLY A 172 15.12 9.49 -11.30
C GLY A 172 13.62 9.51 -11.04
N VAL A 173 12.82 9.87 -12.05
CA VAL A 173 11.36 10.02 -11.98
C VAL A 173 10.68 8.86 -12.70
N ASP A 174 9.73 8.19 -12.03
CA ASP A 174 8.96 7.08 -12.60
C ASP A 174 7.52 7.48 -12.99
N MET A 175 7.02 8.56 -12.38
CA MET A 175 5.70 9.16 -12.63
C MET A 175 5.78 10.68 -12.49
N LEU A 176 5.06 11.40 -13.34
CA LEU A 176 4.92 12.86 -13.26
C LEU A 176 3.55 13.23 -12.67
N ALA A 177 3.56 14.12 -11.68
CA ALA A 177 2.37 14.77 -11.14
C ALA A 177 2.44 16.28 -11.39
N TRP A 178 1.49 16.83 -12.14
CA TRP A 178 1.42 18.25 -12.46
C TRP A 178 0.24 18.92 -11.75
N ALA A 179 0.50 19.99 -10.99
CA ALA A 179 -0.54 20.77 -10.35
C ALA A 179 -1.26 21.62 -11.39
N GLY A 180 -2.37 21.09 -11.90
CA GLY A 180 -3.20 21.71 -12.93
C GLY A 180 -4.67 21.51 -12.60
N GLN A 181 -5.44 22.59 -12.57
CA GLN A 181 -6.90 22.52 -12.41
C GLN A 181 -7.55 22.70 -13.79
N LEU A 182 -8.42 21.75 -14.17
CA LEU A 182 -9.23 21.90 -15.37
C LEU A 182 -10.19 23.07 -15.18
N PRO A 183 -10.21 24.06 -16.09
CA PRO A 183 -11.09 25.19 -15.93
C PRO A 183 -12.54 24.76 -16.26
N PRO A 184 -13.55 25.34 -15.58
CA PRO A 184 -14.95 24.99 -15.83
C PRO A 184 -15.41 25.36 -17.25
N ARG A 185 -14.69 26.27 -17.91
CA ARG A 185 -14.81 26.62 -19.33
C ARG A 185 -13.43 26.89 -19.92
N ARG A 186 -13.25 26.73 -21.22
CA ARG A 186 -11.97 26.99 -21.89
C ARG A 186 -11.55 28.44 -21.62
N SER A 187 -10.37 28.57 -21.01
CA SER A 187 -9.75 29.85 -20.70
C SER A 187 -8.59 30.11 -21.66
N LYS A 188 -8.06 31.32 -21.66
CA LYS A 188 -6.89 31.68 -22.49
C LYS A 188 -5.68 30.76 -22.26
N LEU A 189 -5.45 30.33 -21.01
CA LEU A 189 -4.36 29.40 -20.70
C LEU A 189 -4.59 28.01 -21.31
N TRP A 190 -5.85 27.60 -21.45
CA TRP A 190 -6.27 26.30 -21.99
C TRP A 190 -6.78 26.39 -23.43
N GLU A 191 -6.50 27.49 -24.12
CA GLU A 191 -6.94 27.70 -25.50
C GLU A 191 -6.31 26.65 -26.42
N ASP A 192 -5.00 26.42 -26.26
CA ASP A 192 -4.22 25.40 -26.95
C ASP A 192 -3.68 24.36 -25.96
N THR A 193 -4.07 23.10 -26.16
CA THR A 193 -3.61 21.96 -25.36
C THR A 193 -2.46 21.20 -26.01
N THR A 194 -2.05 21.58 -27.23
CA THR A 194 -0.98 20.92 -28.00
C THR A 194 0.32 20.75 -27.20
N PRO A 195 0.79 21.75 -26.42
CA PRO A 195 2.01 21.59 -25.63
C PRO A 195 1.94 20.43 -24.63
N LEU A 196 0.78 20.23 -23.96
CA LEU A 196 0.61 19.12 -23.02
C LEU A 196 0.57 17.77 -23.74
N ARG A 197 -0.04 17.70 -24.93
CA ARG A 197 -0.08 16.48 -25.74
C ARG A 197 1.31 16.11 -26.26
N ASP A 198 2.11 17.09 -26.67
CA ASP A 198 3.48 16.88 -27.14
C ASP A 198 4.39 16.40 -25.99
N MET A 199 4.26 17.01 -24.80
CA MET A 199 4.94 16.55 -23.59
C MET A 199 4.54 15.12 -23.23
N LEU A 200 3.24 14.81 -23.28
CA LEU A 200 2.76 13.46 -23.06
C LEU A 200 3.37 12.50 -24.08
N ALA A 201 3.39 12.83 -25.38
CA ALA A 201 3.95 12.00 -26.43
C ALA A 201 5.47 11.74 -26.29
N ALA A 202 6.20 12.66 -25.66
CA ALA A 202 7.65 12.56 -25.46
C ALA A 202 8.08 11.65 -24.30
N THR A 203 7.15 11.08 -23.53
CA THR A 203 7.45 10.19 -22.39
C THR A 203 6.62 8.91 -22.42
N ASP A 204 7.13 7.83 -21.84
CA ASP A 204 6.41 6.58 -21.58
C ASP A 204 5.88 6.50 -20.13
N LYS A 205 6.23 7.48 -19.29
CA LYS A 205 5.85 7.54 -17.88
C LYS A 205 4.39 8.00 -17.72
N PRO A 206 3.67 7.51 -16.70
CA PRO A 206 2.37 8.05 -16.34
C PRO A 206 2.49 9.54 -16.00
N VAL A 207 1.59 10.33 -16.58
CA VAL A 207 1.41 11.75 -16.25
C VAL A 207 0.03 11.89 -15.61
N ILE A 208 -0.03 12.56 -14.46
CA ILE A 208 -1.27 12.81 -13.72
C ILE A 208 -1.36 14.31 -13.47
N GLY A 209 -2.42 14.95 -13.93
CA GLY A 209 -2.80 16.27 -13.45
C GLY A 209 -3.42 16.14 -12.06
N PHE A 210 -3.20 17.08 -11.16
CA PHE A 210 -3.89 17.09 -9.88
C PHE A 210 -4.28 18.50 -9.44
N ALA A 211 -5.44 18.61 -8.81
CA ALA A 211 -5.88 19.80 -8.11
C ALA A 211 -5.67 19.65 -6.59
N ARG A 212 -5.40 20.77 -5.91
CA ARG A 212 -5.17 20.81 -4.46
C ARG A 212 -6.42 20.47 -3.64
N MET A 213 -7.59 20.72 -4.20
CA MET A 213 -8.90 20.52 -3.58
C MET A 213 -9.88 19.97 -4.60
N THR A 214 -11.00 19.44 -4.11
CA THR A 214 -12.13 19.02 -4.95
C THR A 214 -12.89 20.23 -5.49
N TYR A 215 -13.34 20.15 -6.74
CA TYR A 215 -14.09 21.18 -7.44
C TYR A 215 -15.09 20.55 -8.42
N GLN A 216 -16.01 21.36 -8.94
CA GLN A 216 -16.94 20.85 -9.95
C GLN A 216 -16.26 20.74 -11.32
N VAL A 217 -16.26 19.53 -11.87
CA VAL A 217 -15.77 19.25 -13.22
C VAL A 217 -16.95 19.31 -14.19
N THR A 218 -16.93 20.30 -15.08
CA THR A 218 -17.97 20.47 -16.12
C THR A 218 -17.76 19.52 -17.29
N GLN A 219 -18.76 19.35 -18.16
CA GLN A 219 -18.59 18.61 -19.42
C GLN A 219 -17.47 19.19 -20.29
N GLU A 220 -17.29 20.51 -20.28
CA GLU A 220 -16.22 21.17 -21.03
C GLU A 220 -14.84 20.82 -20.44
N ALA A 221 -14.70 20.78 -19.11
CA ALA A 221 -13.49 20.31 -18.45
C ALA A 221 -13.18 18.84 -18.77
N GLN A 222 -14.20 17.97 -18.81
CA GLN A 222 -14.04 16.56 -19.24
C GLN A 222 -13.58 16.45 -20.70
N GLY A 223 -14.08 17.33 -21.57
CA GLY A 223 -13.62 17.46 -22.96
C GLY A 223 -12.15 17.84 -23.04
N LEU A 224 -11.71 18.83 -22.26
CA LEU A 224 -10.30 19.24 -22.18
C LEU A 224 -9.39 18.10 -21.70
N GLN A 225 -9.80 17.35 -20.67
CA GLN A 225 -9.05 16.18 -20.21
C GLN A 225 -8.90 15.14 -21.34
N SER A 226 -9.98 14.86 -22.06
CA SER A 226 -9.99 13.90 -23.17
C SER A 226 -9.07 14.36 -24.31
N GLU A 227 -9.04 15.66 -24.59
CA GLU A 227 -8.15 16.28 -25.58
C GLU A 227 -6.68 16.16 -25.18
N VAL A 228 -6.36 16.44 -23.91
CA VAL A 228 -4.99 16.38 -23.36
C VAL A 228 -4.47 14.94 -23.28
N GLY A 229 -5.33 13.97 -22.96
CA GLY A 229 -5.00 12.54 -22.99
C GLY A 229 -4.40 11.95 -21.72
N PHE A 230 -4.44 12.67 -20.59
CA PHE A 230 -4.07 12.14 -19.28
C PHE A 230 -5.04 12.60 -18.17
N PRO A 231 -5.21 11.83 -17.08
CA PRO A 231 -6.24 12.11 -16.07
C PRO A 231 -5.88 13.29 -15.16
N PHE A 232 -6.90 14.02 -14.72
CA PHE A 232 -6.80 15.08 -13.72
C PHE A 232 -7.54 14.67 -12.44
N LEU A 233 -6.77 14.42 -11.38
CA LEU A 233 -7.29 14.00 -10.09
C LEU A 233 -7.58 15.19 -9.18
N GLN A 234 -8.34 14.93 -8.12
CA GLN A 234 -8.76 15.94 -7.16
C GLN A 234 -8.28 15.60 -5.74
N GLY A 235 -7.67 16.60 -5.09
CA GLY A 235 -7.13 16.47 -3.74
C GLY A 235 -5.73 15.86 -3.70
N LEU A 236 -4.92 16.29 -2.74
CA LEU A 236 -3.53 15.86 -2.63
C LEU A 236 -3.40 14.39 -2.21
N GLN A 237 -4.05 13.99 -1.11
CA GLN A 237 -3.99 12.61 -0.60
C GLN A 237 -4.61 11.59 -1.58
N PRO A 238 -5.81 11.81 -2.16
CA PRO A 238 -6.35 10.89 -3.17
C PRO A 238 -5.42 10.73 -4.38
N SER A 239 -4.79 11.82 -4.83
CA SER A 239 -3.82 11.76 -5.93
C SER A 239 -2.60 10.90 -5.57
N LEU A 240 -2.02 11.08 -4.39
CA LEU A 240 -0.90 10.27 -3.89
C LEU A 240 -1.28 8.79 -3.80
N ARG A 241 -2.44 8.47 -3.21
CA ARG A 241 -2.94 7.10 -3.09
C ARG A 241 -3.17 6.45 -4.45
N ALA A 242 -3.72 7.19 -5.41
CA ALA A 242 -3.94 6.70 -6.78
C ALA A 242 -2.60 6.42 -7.50
N MET A 243 -1.58 7.25 -7.30
CA MET A 243 -0.24 7.02 -7.85
C MET A 243 0.46 5.82 -7.20
N ASN A 244 0.35 5.68 -5.88
CA ASN A 244 0.79 4.47 -5.17
C ASN A 244 0.06 3.22 -5.68
N ALA A 245 -1.23 3.33 -5.98
CA ALA A 245 -2.01 2.23 -6.56
C ALA A 245 -1.54 1.84 -7.96
N LEU A 246 -1.18 2.80 -8.81
CA LEU A 246 -0.59 2.53 -10.14
C LEU A 246 0.70 1.70 -9.99
N TRP A 247 1.59 2.08 -9.08
CA TRP A 247 2.82 1.35 -8.81
C TRP A 247 2.57 -0.02 -8.19
N PHE A 248 1.70 -0.09 -7.18
CA PHE A 248 1.29 -1.34 -6.55
C PHE A 248 0.82 -2.37 -7.58
N HIS A 249 -0.03 -1.95 -8.50
CA HIS A 249 -0.54 -2.85 -9.54
C HIS A 249 0.57 -3.20 -10.55
N ALA A 250 1.35 -2.23 -11.00
CA ALA A 250 2.45 -2.43 -11.96
C ALA A 250 3.48 -3.46 -11.46
N GLN A 251 3.87 -3.41 -10.17
CA GLN A 251 4.79 -4.40 -9.56
C GLN A 251 4.27 -5.85 -9.61
N ARG A 252 2.97 -6.04 -9.76
CA ARG A 252 2.32 -7.36 -9.72
C ARG A 252 1.94 -7.84 -11.11
N GLN A 253 1.88 -6.96 -12.11
CA GLN A 253 1.67 -7.36 -13.49
C GLN A 253 2.80 -8.29 -13.94
N GLY A 254 2.44 -9.35 -14.68
CA GLY A 254 3.39 -10.38 -15.11
C GLY A 254 3.87 -11.33 -14.00
N ARG A 255 3.49 -11.12 -12.73
CA ARG A 255 3.80 -12.06 -11.63
C ARG A 255 2.68 -13.08 -11.49
N ALA A 256 3.01 -14.36 -11.52
CA ALA A 256 2.08 -15.41 -11.12
C ALA A 256 1.75 -15.28 -9.61
N PRO A 257 0.48 -15.18 -9.21
CA PRO A 257 0.10 -15.16 -7.80
C PRO A 257 0.57 -16.44 -7.10
N GLN A 258 1.48 -16.30 -6.14
CA GLN A 258 1.96 -17.46 -5.39
C GLN A 258 0.88 -17.97 -4.45
N THR A 259 0.51 -19.24 -4.60
CA THR A 259 -0.33 -19.95 -3.62
C THR A 259 0.59 -20.70 -2.67
N PRO A 260 0.60 -20.37 -1.37
CA PRO A 260 1.35 -21.15 -0.39
C PRO A 260 0.92 -22.60 -0.47
N ALA A 261 1.88 -23.53 -0.36
CA ALA A 261 1.56 -24.94 -0.24
C ALA A 261 0.63 -25.17 0.95
N SER A 262 -0.25 -26.17 0.85
CA SER A 262 -1.03 -26.60 2.01
C SER A 262 -0.09 -27.17 3.07
N VAL A 263 -0.30 -26.81 4.34
CA VAL A 263 0.38 -27.47 5.45
C VAL A 263 -0.33 -28.80 5.72
N PRO A 264 0.37 -29.94 5.71
CA PRO A 264 -0.16 -31.22 6.19
C PRO A 264 -0.61 -31.12 7.65
N ALA A 265 -1.70 -31.81 8.02
CA ALA A 265 -2.15 -31.83 9.42
C ALA A 265 -1.08 -32.37 10.37
N SER A 266 -0.24 -33.30 9.91
CA SER A 266 0.92 -33.84 10.65
C SER A 266 1.95 -32.79 11.02
N ASP A 267 2.01 -31.67 10.28
CA ASP A 267 2.99 -30.61 10.49
C ASP A 267 2.51 -29.59 11.54
N LEU A 268 1.24 -29.66 11.95
CA LEU A 268 0.63 -28.76 12.92
C LEU A 268 0.66 -29.32 14.36
N THR A 269 1.42 -30.37 14.62
CA THR A 269 1.62 -30.88 15.99
C THR A 269 2.57 -29.97 16.78
N PRO A 270 2.51 -29.96 18.12
CA PRO A 270 3.43 -29.16 18.93
C PRO A 270 4.92 -29.39 18.65
N ASP A 271 5.30 -30.60 18.22
CA ASP A 271 6.68 -30.96 17.90
C ASP A 271 7.12 -30.50 16.51
N THR A 272 6.21 -30.49 15.53
CA THR A 272 6.51 -30.19 14.12
C THR A 272 6.20 -28.75 13.72
N LEU A 273 5.39 -28.04 14.53
CA LEU A 273 4.86 -26.72 14.18
C LEU A 273 5.98 -25.67 13.98
N HIS A 274 7.07 -25.75 14.74
CA HIS A 274 8.19 -24.79 14.60
C HIS A 274 8.83 -24.91 13.21
N ASP A 275 9.17 -26.14 12.81
CA ASP A 275 9.77 -26.42 11.51
C ASP A 275 8.78 -26.14 10.36
N ALA A 276 7.49 -26.37 10.60
CA ALA A 276 6.44 -25.99 9.68
C ALA A 276 6.42 -24.48 9.45
N LEU A 277 6.31 -23.67 10.51
CA LEU A 277 6.26 -22.21 10.42
C LEU A 277 7.53 -21.62 9.77
N ALA A 278 8.70 -22.18 10.08
CA ALA A 278 9.97 -21.78 9.47
C ALA A 278 9.96 -21.95 7.94
N ARG A 279 9.36 -23.03 7.40
CA ARG A 279 9.19 -23.22 5.94
C ARG A 279 8.33 -22.15 5.27
N TYR A 280 7.46 -21.47 6.01
CA TYR A 280 6.66 -20.33 5.52
C TYR A 280 7.33 -18.97 5.79
N GLY A 281 8.60 -18.95 6.22
CA GLY A 281 9.33 -17.73 6.54
C GLY A 281 8.90 -17.08 7.86
N ILE A 282 8.04 -17.74 8.64
CA ILE A 282 7.60 -17.27 9.95
C ILE A 282 8.67 -17.69 10.96
N ARG A 283 9.55 -16.74 11.32
CA ARG A 283 10.58 -16.98 12.33
C ARG A 283 9.94 -16.92 13.71
N LEU A 284 10.09 -17.99 14.48
CA LEU A 284 9.69 -18.03 15.87
C LEU A 284 10.82 -17.51 16.77
N PRO A 285 10.48 -16.93 17.93
CA PRO A 285 11.46 -16.65 18.96
C PRO A 285 12.26 -17.91 19.32
N ARG A 286 13.56 -17.74 19.60
CA ARG A 286 14.42 -18.85 20.03
C ARG A 286 13.79 -19.50 21.27
N THR A 287 13.56 -20.81 21.18
CA THR A 287 12.86 -21.58 22.20
C THR A 287 13.69 -22.81 22.56
N GLU A 288 13.80 -23.13 23.84
CA GLU A 288 14.50 -24.33 24.32
C GLU A 288 13.55 -25.15 25.20
N ARG A 289 13.60 -26.49 25.05
CA ARG A 289 12.88 -27.41 25.94
C ARG A 289 13.78 -27.76 27.11
N VAL A 290 13.25 -27.60 28.32
CA VAL A 290 13.98 -27.80 29.56
C VAL A 290 13.19 -28.69 30.50
N ALA A 291 13.89 -29.49 31.31
CA ALA A 291 13.29 -30.47 32.22
C ALA A 291 13.35 -30.06 33.70
N SER A 292 14.02 -28.95 34.05
CA SER A 292 14.12 -28.45 35.42
C SER A 292 14.16 -26.92 35.47
N ALA A 293 13.92 -26.35 36.65
CA ALA A 293 13.96 -24.90 36.87
C ALA A 293 15.37 -24.33 36.62
N GLU A 294 16.42 -25.03 37.06
CA GLU A 294 17.81 -24.61 36.85
C GLU A 294 18.18 -24.69 35.37
N ALA A 295 17.69 -25.70 34.64
CA ALA A 295 17.87 -25.79 33.20
C ALA A 295 17.15 -24.64 32.49
N ALA A 296 15.96 -24.24 32.95
CA ALA A 296 15.22 -23.10 32.43
C ALA A 296 15.99 -21.78 32.60
N ALA A 297 16.54 -21.52 33.78
CA ALA A 297 17.34 -20.33 34.04
C ALA A 297 18.59 -20.26 33.13
N ARG A 298 19.34 -21.37 33.01
CA ARG A 298 20.50 -21.44 32.12
C ARG A 298 20.14 -21.27 30.64
N ALA A 299 19.02 -21.84 30.20
CA ALA A 299 18.53 -21.67 28.84
C ALA A 299 18.13 -20.21 28.56
N ALA A 300 17.46 -19.56 29.51
CA ALA A 300 17.08 -18.16 29.40
C ALA A 300 18.31 -17.24 29.24
N ALA A 301 19.38 -17.49 30.00
CA ALA A 301 20.64 -16.75 29.86
C ALA A 301 21.25 -16.88 28.45
N ARG A 302 21.16 -18.06 27.83
CA ARG A 302 21.63 -18.29 26.44
C ARG A 302 20.72 -17.67 25.38
N ILE A 303 19.41 -17.63 25.63
CA ILE A 303 18.42 -17.04 24.73
C ILE A 303 18.52 -15.51 24.74
N GLY A 304 18.77 -14.93 25.91
CA GLY A 304 18.74 -13.48 26.15
C GLY A 304 17.38 -13.04 26.67
N PHE A 305 17.38 -12.00 27.51
CA PHE A 305 16.19 -11.50 28.19
C PHE A 305 15.56 -10.31 27.43
N PRO A 306 14.24 -10.07 27.59
CA PRO A 306 13.29 -10.82 28.41
C PRO A 306 12.85 -12.15 27.75
N VAL A 307 12.51 -13.15 28.58
CA VAL A 307 11.98 -14.45 28.12
C VAL A 307 10.57 -14.72 28.63
N VAL A 308 9.88 -15.63 27.95
CA VAL A 308 8.62 -16.24 28.38
C VAL A 308 8.88 -17.69 28.76
N LEU A 309 8.44 -18.09 29.95
CA LEU A 309 8.45 -19.48 30.40
C LEU A 309 7.04 -20.06 30.29
N LYS A 310 6.90 -21.25 29.71
CA LYS A 310 5.60 -21.93 29.60
C LYS A 310 5.72 -23.42 29.91
N ILE A 311 4.72 -23.97 30.59
CA ILE A 311 4.64 -25.41 30.85
C ILE A 311 4.31 -26.17 29.56
N ARG A 312 4.91 -27.35 29.43
CA ARG A 312 4.65 -28.29 28.35
C ARG A 312 4.25 -29.63 28.96
N SER A 313 2.97 -29.82 29.19
CA SER A 313 2.37 -31.08 29.62
C SER A 313 1.20 -31.45 28.70
N PRO A 314 1.04 -32.73 28.29
CA PRO A 314 -0.14 -33.19 27.57
C PRO A 314 -1.43 -33.09 28.40
N ASP A 315 -1.31 -33.10 29.74
CA ASP A 315 -2.46 -33.08 30.66
C ASP A 315 -2.97 -31.65 30.94
N ILE A 316 -2.22 -30.61 30.56
CA ILE A 316 -2.56 -29.20 30.78
C ILE A 316 -2.85 -28.52 29.45
N LEU A 317 -4.11 -28.60 29.02
CA LEU A 317 -4.62 -28.02 27.77
C LEU A 317 -4.78 -26.49 27.84
N HIS A 318 -5.28 -25.93 28.94
CA HIS A 318 -5.50 -24.48 29.15
C HIS A 318 -4.41 -23.84 30.03
N LYS A 319 -3.28 -23.50 29.41
CA LYS A 319 -2.04 -23.10 30.11
C LYS A 319 -2.13 -21.79 30.90
N THR A 320 -2.99 -20.86 30.49
CA THR A 320 -3.13 -19.56 31.18
C THR A 320 -3.95 -19.70 32.47
N GLU A 321 -4.95 -20.57 32.47
CA GLU A 321 -5.83 -20.84 33.62
C GLU A 321 -5.12 -21.65 34.73
N ALA A 322 -4.08 -22.39 34.35
CA ALA A 322 -3.22 -23.15 35.27
C ALA A 322 -1.96 -22.39 35.75
N SER A 323 -1.84 -21.07 35.51
CA SER A 323 -0.59 -20.31 35.73
C SER A 323 0.64 -20.91 35.02
N GLY A 324 0.41 -21.65 33.94
CA GLY A 324 1.40 -22.35 33.14
C GLY A 324 2.14 -21.48 32.13
N VAL A 325 2.04 -20.14 32.24
CA VAL A 325 2.79 -19.17 31.45
C VAL A 325 3.25 -18.03 32.37
N ALA A 326 4.54 -17.72 32.34
CA ALA A 326 5.15 -16.56 32.99
C ALA A 326 5.81 -15.67 31.93
N LEU A 327 5.43 -14.39 31.91
CA LEU A 327 5.85 -13.40 30.92
C LEU A 327 6.87 -12.42 31.53
N ASP A 328 7.58 -11.69 30.67
CA ASP A 328 8.51 -10.60 31.03
C ASP A 328 9.56 -10.99 32.09
N LEU A 329 10.14 -12.19 31.97
CA LEU A 329 11.20 -12.64 32.87
C LEU A 329 12.53 -12.04 32.41
N ARG A 330 13.15 -11.21 33.25
CA ARG A 330 14.29 -10.36 32.86
C ARG A 330 15.67 -10.82 33.35
N ASN A 331 15.73 -11.86 34.17
CA ASN A 331 16.98 -12.43 34.68
C ASN A 331 16.81 -13.90 35.07
N GLU A 332 17.94 -14.58 35.31
CA GLU A 332 17.97 -16.01 35.65
C GLU A 332 17.20 -16.34 36.94
N ALA A 333 17.32 -15.50 37.97
CA ALA A 333 16.64 -15.69 39.25
C ALA A 333 15.11 -15.66 39.09
N GLY A 334 14.58 -14.71 38.32
CA GLY A 334 13.14 -14.62 38.03
C GLY A 334 12.63 -15.81 37.23
N VAL A 335 13.45 -16.37 36.32
CA VAL A 335 13.10 -17.60 35.59
C VAL A 335 13.09 -18.82 36.52
N LEU A 336 14.08 -18.95 37.39
CA LEU A 336 14.17 -20.04 38.37
C LEU A 336 12.95 -20.04 39.29
N GLU A 337 12.62 -18.88 39.86
CA GLU A 337 11.48 -18.72 40.76
C GLU A 337 10.15 -19.00 40.06
N ALA A 338 9.99 -18.52 38.81
CA ALA A 338 8.80 -18.80 38.02
C ALA A 338 8.66 -20.29 37.69
N ALA A 339 9.76 -20.97 37.37
CA ALA A 339 9.75 -22.40 37.05
C ALA A 339 9.39 -23.27 38.26
N GLU A 340 9.95 -22.99 39.44
CA GLU A 340 9.62 -23.72 40.67
C GLU A 340 8.15 -23.52 41.07
N ARG A 341 7.66 -22.28 41.02
CA ARG A 341 6.22 -22.01 41.25
C ARG A 341 5.33 -22.77 40.27
N MET A 342 5.70 -22.81 39.00
CA MET A 342 4.94 -23.49 37.95
C MET A 342 4.95 -25.01 38.15
N LYS A 343 6.08 -25.58 38.60
CA LYS A 343 6.23 -27.01 38.90
C LYS A 343 5.42 -27.43 40.13
N ALA A 344 5.50 -26.66 41.23
CA ALA A 344 4.74 -26.93 42.45
C ALA A 344 3.23 -26.97 42.15
N ARG A 345 2.75 -26.03 41.34
CA ARG A 345 1.33 -25.93 41.00
C ARG A 345 0.86 -27.00 40.01
N ALA A 346 1.72 -27.42 39.09
CA ALA A 346 1.39 -28.53 38.18
C ALA A 346 1.14 -29.83 38.94
N LEU A 347 1.85 -30.07 40.06
CA LEU A 347 1.65 -31.22 40.95
C LEU A 347 0.34 -31.14 41.78
N GLU A 348 -0.20 -29.94 42.00
CA GLU A 348 -1.48 -29.75 42.71
C GLU A 348 -2.70 -29.99 41.81
N VAL A 349 -2.52 -29.91 40.49
CA VAL A 349 -3.59 -29.96 39.49
C VAL A 349 -3.60 -31.29 38.70
N SER A 350 -2.56 -32.12 38.84
CA SER A 350 -2.41 -33.47 38.26
C SER A 350 -2.92 -34.57 39.18
#